data_AF-A0A2A4YIN7-F1
#
_entry.id   AF-A0A2A4YIN7-F1
#
_cell.length_a   1.000
_cell.length_b   1.000
_cell.length_c   1.000
_cell.angle_alpha   90.00
_cell.angle_beta   90.00
_cell.angle_gamma   90.00
#
_symmetry.space_group_name_H-M   'P 1'
#
loop_
_entity.id
_entity.type
_entity.pdbx_description
1 polymer ?
#
loop_
_entity_poly.entity_id
_entity_poly.type
_entity_poly.pdbx_seq_one_letter_code
_entity_poly.pdbx_strand_id
1 'polypeptide(L)'
;MMSIEEILKLNKKISFRRLVYSKYKSSWVFMAILLLVIGIILIIYWILSDFDIKKIWTLILGLISSFITGKHLFNKNTRIIKRYYKYSLLKNGNWNYTSLMKIRKKTIKRELTGKIDLTNENLLFIIDCLKKESEILKFNYSLLINGIVIISSMYIIAYLWNYVNYATNTNDDPGAYKIIAGISFLIISILIYMEFLIFRESIISRKRKKYRLIRVFENIYLEKNAK
;
A
#
# COMPACT_ATOMS: atom_id res chain seq x y z
N MET A 1 32.80 -12.27 9.18
CA MET A 1 31.54 -12.59 9.89
C MET A 1 30.51 -11.53 9.49
N MET A 2 29.38 -11.91 8.90
CA MET A 2 28.35 -10.95 8.48
C MET A 2 27.51 -10.52 9.69
N SER A 3 27.36 -9.21 9.91
CA SER A 3 26.63 -8.67 11.06
C SER A 3 25.11 -8.80 10.88
N ILE A 4 24.38 -8.86 12.00
CA ILE A 4 22.91 -8.88 12.03
C ILE A 4 22.33 -7.67 11.27
N GLU A 5 23.02 -6.53 11.33
CA GLU A 5 22.62 -5.32 10.64
C GLU A 5 22.66 -5.46 9.10
N GLU A 6 23.64 -6.19 8.57
CA GLU A 6 23.68 -6.51 7.14
C GLU A 6 22.53 -7.45 6.73
N ILE A 7 22.14 -8.36 7.62
CA ILE A 7 20.99 -9.24 7.42
C ILE A 7 19.70 -8.41 7.41
N LEU A 8 19.54 -7.45 8.31
CA LEU A 8 18.39 -6.53 8.32
C LEU A 8 18.31 -5.69 7.05
N LYS A 9 19.45 -5.26 6.50
CA LYS A 9 19.52 -4.55 5.20
C LYS A 9 18.96 -5.40 4.04
N LEU A 10 18.97 -6.74 4.13
CA LEU A 10 18.34 -7.62 3.13
C LEU A 10 16.83 -7.38 3.03
N ASN A 11 16.16 -6.99 4.13
CA ASN A 11 14.72 -6.72 4.10
C ASN A 11 14.37 -5.66 3.05
N LYS A 12 15.18 -4.59 2.93
CA LYS A 12 15.00 -3.53 1.92
C LYS A 12 15.25 -4.07 0.51
N LYS A 13 16.23 -4.94 0.33
CA LYS A 13 16.59 -5.58 -0.96
C LYS A 13 15.48 -6.48 -1.50
N ILE A 14 14.85 -7.29 -0.65
CA ILE A 14 13.75 -8.20 -1.03
C ILE A 14 12.37 -7.53 -1.11
N SER A 15 12.33 -6.20 -1.00
CA SER A 15 11.08 -5.44 -1.08
C SER A 15 10.50 -5.46 -2.49
N PHE A 16 9.17 -5.45 -2.60
CA PHE A 16 8.52 -5.40 -3.92
C PHE A 16 8.95 -4.16 -4.72
N ARG A 17 9.16 -3.03 -4.03
CA ARG A 17 9.70 -1.81 -4.64
C ARG A 17 11.09 -2.05 -5.26
N ARG A 18 12.02 -2.69 -4.56
CA ARG A 18 13.35 -2.98 -5.10
C ARG A 18 13.38 -4.13 -6.12
N LEU A 19 12.48 -5.10 -6.01
CA LEU A 19 12.46 -6.26 -6.90
C LEU A 19 11.75 -5.96 -8.23
N VAL A 20 10.66 -5.18 -8.19
CA VAL A 20 9.79 -4.91 -9.34
C VAL A 20 9.84 -3.43 -9.72
N TYR A 21 9.64 -2.50 -8.78
CA TYR A 21 9.45 -1.10 -9.14
C TYR A 21 10.73 -0.39 -9.59
N SER A 22 11.88 -0.78 -9.04
CA SER A 22 13.19 -0.27 -9.45
C SER A 22 13.51 -0.56 -10.92
N LYS A 23 12.84 -1.56 -11.52
CA LYS A 23 13.04 -1.97 -12.91
C LYS A 23 12.15 -1.22 -13.88
N TYR A 24 11.30 -0.30 -13.39
CA TYR A 24 10.57 0.60 -14.25
C TYR A 24 11.49 1.68 -14.80
N LYS A 25 11.43 1.87 -16.12
CA LYS A 25 11.92 3.10 -16.73
C LYS A 25 10.99 4.24 -16.30
N SER A 26 11.54 5.31 -15.74
CA SER A 26 10.76 6.48 -15.29
C SER A 26 9.90 7.05 -16.42
N SER A 27 10.41 7.04 -17.66
CA SER A 27 9.70 7.50 -18.85
C SER A 27 8.37 6.77 -19.12
N TRP A 28 8.25 5.50 -18.72
CA TRP A 28 7.03 4.72 -18.92
C TRP A 28 5.94 5.08 -17.91
N VAL A 29 6.35 5.46 -16.69
CA VAL A 29 5.43 5.95 -15.66
C VAL A 29 4.96 7.35 -16.04
N PHE A 30 5.87 8.20 -16.50
CA PHE A 30 5.53 9.54 -16.97
C PHE A 30 4.57 9.51 -18.16
N MET A 31 4.84 8.71 -19.20
CA MET A 31 3.93 8.58 -20.35
C MET A 31 2.55 8.05 -19.95
N ALA A 32 2.47 7.07 -19.05
CA ALA A 32 1.18 6.56 -18.59
C ALA A 32 0.40 7.63 -17.81
N ILE A 33 1.05 8.41 -16.94
CA ILE A 33 0.40 9.49 -16.20
C ILE A 33 -0.06 10.59 -17.17
N LEU A 34 0.78 10.97 -18.12
CA LEU A 34 0.46 11.97 -19.14
C LEU A 34 -0.79 11.58 -19.94
N LEU A 35 -0.84 10.32 -20.44
CA LEU A 35 -1.98 9.82 -21.20
C LEU A 35 -3.28 9.80 -20.37
N LEU A 36 -3.17 9.48 -19.09
CA LEU A 36 -4.29 9.51 -18.14
C LEU A 36 -4.81 10.93 -17.95
N VAL A 37 -3.92 11.89 -17.73
CA VAL A 37 -4.26 13.31 -17.57
C VAL A 37 -4.94 13.85 -18.83
N ILE A 38 -4.41 13.53 -20.02
CA ILE A 38 -5.04 13.88 -21.30
C ILE A 38 -6.45 13.26 -21.38
N GLY A 39 -6.61 11.99 -20.99
CA GLY A 39 -7.89 11.32 -20.98
C GLY A 39 -8.92 12.00 -20.08
N ILE A 40 -8.52 12.39 -18.87
CA ILE A 40 -9.38 13.11 -17.91
C ILE A 40 -9.74 14.50 -18.44
N ILE A 41 -8.79 15.25 -18.98
CA ILE A 41 -9.03 16.60 -19.53
C ILE A 41 -10.06 16.54 -20.66
N LEU A 42 -9.96 15.55 -21.55
CA LEU A 42 -10.91 15.37 -22.65
C LEU A 42 -12.32 15.04 -22.16
N ILE A 43 -12.44 14.24 -21.10
CA ILE A 43 -13.73 13.91 -20.48
C ILE A 43 -14.33 15.15 -19.80
N ILE A 44 -13.52 15.90 -19.03
CA ILE A 44 -13.96 17.15 -18.38
C ILE A 44 -14.37 18.19 -19.43
N TYR A 45 -13.60 18.35 -20.50
CA TYR A 45 -13.92 19.25 -21.60
C TYR A 45 -15.25 18.91 -22.26
N TRP A 46 -15.55 17.62 -22.42
CA TRP A 46 -16.85 17.18 -22.93
C TRP A 46 -18.00 17.50 -21.98
N ILE A 47 -17.81 17.26 -20.66
CA ILE A 47 -18.83 17.56 -19.64
C ILE A 47 -19.13 19.06 -19.55
N LEU A 48 -18.10 19.90 -19.67
CA LEU A 48 -18.21 21.36 -19.55
C LEU A 48 -18.66 22.04 -20.85
N SER A 49 -18.61 21.33 -21.97
CA SER A 49 -19.13 21.83 -23.23
C SER A 49 -20.63 21.60 -23.31
N ASP A 50 -21.36 22.52 -23.95
CA ASP A 50 -22.74 22.27 -24.37
C ASP A 50 -22.84 20.93 -25.10
N PHE A 51 -23.93 20.19 -24.84
CA PHE A 51 -24.25 18.85 -25.35
C PHE A 51 -24.38 18.86 -26.88
N ASP A 52 -23.25 18.92 -27.56
CA ASP A 52 -23.14 18.90 -29.02
C ASP A 52 -22.67 17.50 -29.47
N ILE A 53 -23.47 16.87 -30.32
CA ILE A 53 -23.20 15.55 -30.92
C ILE A 53 -21.85 15.54 -31.66
N LYS A 54 -21.42 16.69 -32.22
CA LYS A 54 -20.11 16.82 -32.88
C LYS A 54 -18.93 16.60 -31.93
N LYS A 55 -19.12 16.82 -30.62
CA LYS A 55 -18.07 16.70 -29.60
C LYS A 55 -18.03 15.33 -28.94
N ILE A 56 -18.91 14.39 -29.29
CA ILE A 56 -18.91 13.03 -28.73
C ILE A 56 -17.56 12.30 -28.93
N TRP A 57 -16.81 12.68 -29.97
CA TRP A 57 -15.46 12.20 -30.25
C TRP A 57 -14.45 12.49 -29.13
N THR A 58 -14.58 13.62 -28.41
CA THR A 58 -13.66 13.94 -27.31
C THR A 58 -13.86 13.01 -26.12
N LEU A 59 -15.12 12.64 -25.83
CA LEU A 59 -15.45 11.62 -24.83
C LEU A 59 -14.91 10.24 -25.23
N ILE A 60 -15.10 9.83 -26.48
CA ILE A 60 -14.59 8.55 -26.99
C ILE A 60 -13.06 8.48 -26.87
N LEU A 61 -12.36 9.54 -27.29
CA LEU A 61 -10.89 9.63 -27.16
C LEU A 61 -10.44 9.60 -25.70
N GLY A 62 -11.14 10.30 -24.81
CA GLY A 62 -10.86 10.31 -23.38
C GLY A 62 -11.00 8.93 -22.74
N LEU A 63 -12.07 8.20 -23.08
CA LEU A 63 -12.32 6.84 -22.62
C LEU A 63 -11.28 5.84 -23.15
N ILE A 64 -10.95 5.91 -24.44
CA ILE A 64 -9.94 5.03 -25.06
C ILE A 64 -8.57 5.25 -24.41
N SER A 65 -8.14 6.51 -24.25
CA SER A 65 -6.87 6.86 -23.61
C SER A 65 -6.81 6.34 -22.16
N SER A 66 -7.88 6.54 -21.41
CA SER A 66 -7.99 6.06 -20.02
C SER A 66 -7.97 4.53 -19.94
N PHE A 67 -8.65 3.84 -20.85
CA PHE A 67 -8.70 2.39 -20.91
C PHE A 67 -7.35 1.75 -21.25
N ILE A 68 -6.66 2.28 -22.28
CA ILE A 68 -5.31 1.84 -22.67
C ILE A 68 -4.36 2.01 -21.49
N THR A 69 -4.42 3.15 -20.83
CA THR A 69 -3.57 3.46 -19.68
C THR A 69 -3.86 2.54 -18.50
N GLY A 70 -5.13 2.30 -18.18
CA GLY A 70 -5.55 1.37 -17.13
C GLY A 70 -5.03 -0.04 -17.39
N LYS A 71 -5.21 -0.56 -18.60
CA LYS A 71 -4.70 -1.89 -19.00
C LYS A 71 -3.17 -1.96 -18.91
N HIS A 72 -2.48 -0.88 -19.29
CA HIS A 72 -1.02 -0.81 -19.19
C HIS A 72 -0.55 -0.79 -17.72
N LEU A 73 -1.20 -0.01 -16.86
CA LEU A 73 -0.89 0.09 -15.43
C LEU A 73 -1.19 -1.22 -14.68
N PHE A 74 -2.22 -1.95 -15.07
CA PHE A 74 -2.57 -3.24 -14.46
C PHE A 74 -1.54 -4.32 -14.83
N ASN A 75 -1.16 -4.39 -16.10
CA ASN A 75 -0.25 -5.44 -16.59
C ASN A 75 1.24 -5.15 -16.34
N LYS A 76 1.60 -3.95 -15.88
CA LYS A 76 3.01 -3.54 -15.70
C LYS A 76 3.79 -4.46 -14.77
N ASN A 77 3.19 -4.89 -13.65
CA ASN A 77 3.86 -5.74 -12.67
C ASN A 77 4.11 -7.13 -13.27
N THR A 78 3.09 -7.67 -13.94
CA THR A 78 3.13 -8.96 -14.62
C THR A 78 4.20 -8.97 -15.72
N ARG A 79 4.32 -7.90 -16.53
CA ARG A 79 5.36 -7.79 -17.56
C ARG A 79 6.77 -7.83 -16.98
N ILE A 80 7.04 -7.05 -15.91
CA ILE A 80 8.35 -7.05 -15.25
C ILE A 80 8.69 -8.42 -14.67
N ILE A 81 7.71 -9.07 -14.03
CA ILE A 81 7.92 -10.39 -13.42
C ILE A 81 8.18 -11.45 -14.51
N LYS A 82 7.42 -11.43 -15.61
CA LYS A 82 7.65 -12.33 -16.75
C LYS A 82 9.03 -12.10 -17.39
N ARG A 83 9.46 -10.85 -17.55
CA ARG A 83 10.74 -10.50 -18.19
C ARG A 83 11.96 -10.85 -17.33
N TYR A 84 11.95 -10.49 -16.05
CA TYR A 84 13.13 -10.61 -15.18
C TYR A 84 13.12 -11.82 -14.25
N TYR A 85 11.97 -12.45 -14.03
CA TYR A 85 11.78 -13.52 -13.06
C TYR A 85 10.98 -14.70 -13.64
N LYS A 86 11.21 -15.02 -14.93
CA LYS A 86 10.54 -16.14 -15.63
C LYS A 86 10.58 -17.45 -14.84
N TYR A 87 11.71 -17.75 -14.17
CA TYR A 87 11.90 -18.94 -13.32
C TYR A 87 10.94 -19.03 -12.13
N SER A 88 10.31 -17.92 -11.72
CA SER A 88 9.45 -17.86 -10.54
C SER A 88 7.97 -18.06 -10.84
N LEU A 89 7.58 -18.05 -12.12
CA LEU A 89 6.20 -18.16 -12.54
C LEU A 89 5.61 -19.54 -12.20
N LEU A 90 4.29 -19.60 -12.08
CA LEU A 90 3.53 -20.84 -11.99
C LEU A 90 3.50 -21.55 -13.35
N LYS A 91 3.06 -22.82 -13.38
CA LYS A 91 2.96 -23.62 -14.63
C LYS A 91 2.09 -22.94 -15.70
N ASN A 92 1.06 -22.21 -15.30
CA ASN A 92 0.18 -21.43 -16.18
C ASN A 92 0.75 -20.05 -16.59
N GLY A 93 2.02 -19.74 -16.25
CA GLY A 93 2.66 -18.47 -16.59
C GLY A 93 2.19 -17.26 -15.77
N ASN A 94 1.28 -17.46 -14.80
CA ASN A 94 0.86 -16.42 -13.87
C ASN A 94 1.82 -16.28 -12.69
N TRP A 95 1.77 -15.13 -12.03
CA TRP A 95 2.54 -14.89 -10.82
C TRP A 95 1.59 -14.62 -9.65
N ASN A 96 1.97 -15.09 -8.48
CA ASN A 96 1.26 -14.85 -7.23
C ASN A 96 2.27 -14.68 -6.07
N TYR A 97 1.79 -14.85 -4.84
CA TYR A 97 2.65 -14.79 -3.65
C TYR A 97 3.77 -15.86 -3.66
N THR A 98 3.51 -17.07 -4.16
CA THR A 98 4.52 -18.14 -4.19
C THR A 98 5.62 -17.82 -5.19
N SER A 99 5.28 -17.24 -6.35
CA SER A 99 6.26 -16.69 -7.28
C SER A 99 7.13 -15.62 -6.64
N LEU A 100 6.51 -14.67 -5.93
CA LEU A 100 7.25 -13.63 -5.23
C LEU A 100 8.16 -14.19 -4.13
N MET A 101 7.72 -15.23 -3.42
CA MET A 101 8.54 -15.93 -2.43
C MET A 101 9.78 -16.57 -3.07
N LYS A 102 9.62 -17.25 -4.22
CA LYS A 102 10.76 -17.80 -4.99
C LYS A 102 11.77 -16.72 -5.38
N ILE A 103 11.31 -15.56 -5.86
CA ILE A 103 12.18 -14.43 -6.20
C ILE A 103 12.98 -13.97 -4.98
N ARG A 104 12.29 -13.78 -3.85
CA ARG A 104 12.93 -13.33 -2.61
C ARG A 104 13.98 -14.31 -2.12
N LYS A 105 13.66 -15.61 -2.10
CA LYS A 105 14.62 -16.66 -1.71
C LYS A 105 15.86 -16.67 -2.60
N LYS A 106 15.69 -16.63 -3.92
CA LYS A 106 16.82 -16.59 -4.84
C LYS A 106 17.68 -15.33 -4.62
N THR A 107 17.05 -14.20 -4.33
CA THR A 107 17.75 -12.95 -4.01
C THR A 107 18.54 -13.07 -2.70
N ILE A 108 17.95 -13.61 -1.63
CA ILE A 108 18.64 -13.82 -0.35
C ILE A 108 19.82 -14.77 -0.52
N LYS A 109 19.59 -15.94 -1.14
CA LYS A 109 20.65 -16.92 -1.38
C LYS A 109 21.83 -16.28 -2.12
N ARG A 110 21.58 -15.51 -3.18
CA ARG A 110 22.63 -14.80 -3.93
C ARG A 110 23.39 -13.78 -3.08
N GLU A 111 22.70 -13.03 -2.23
CA GLU A 111 23.35 -12.00 -1.38
C GLU A 111 24.15 -12.61 -0.22
N LEU A 112 23.81 -13.83 0.20
CA LEU A 112 24.48 -14.55 1.28
C LEU A 112 25.54 -15.55 0.79
N THR A 113 25.55 -15.88 -0.51
CA THR A 113 26.52 -16.80 -1.11
C THR A 113 27.94 -16.30 -0.84
N GLY A 114 28.78 -17.14 -0.24
CA GLY A 114 30.16 -16.79 0.13
C GLY A 114 30.30 -15.92 1.38
N LYS A 115 29.20 -15.59 2.08
CA LYS A 115 29.22 -14.77 3.32
C LYS A 115 28.73 -15.54 4.54
N ILE A 116 27.65 -16.30 4.39
CA ILE A 116 27.07 -17.12 5.46
C ILE A 116 26.60 -18.42 4.81
N ASP A 117 27.00 -19.55 5.40
CA ASP A 117 26.42 -20.84 5.05
C ASP A 117 25.03 -21.01 5.68
N LEU A 118 24.05 -21.38 4.86
CA LEU A 118 22.67 -21.58 5.27
C LEU A 118 22.48 -22.96 5.90
N THR A 119 23.23 -23.28 6.95
CA THR A 119 23.03 -24.46 7.81
C THR A 119 21.75 -24.31 8.63
N ASN A 120 21.22 -25.42 9.17
CA ASN A 120 19.97 -25.38 9.95
C ASN A 120 20.13 -24.53 11.22
N GLU A 121 21.27 -24.66 11.90
CA GLU A 121 21.63 -23.87 13.06
C GLU A 121 21.72 -22.37 12.74
N ASN A 122 22.43 -22.02 11.66
CA ASN A 122 22.55 -20.61 11.24
C ASN A 122 21.18 -20.02 10.84
N LEU A 123 20.32 -20.80 10.19
CA LEU A 123 18.97 -20.36 9.84
C LEU A 123 18.12 -20.10 11.09
N LEU A 124 18.13 -21.01 12.07
CA LEU A 124 17.41 -20.85 13.34
C LEU A 124 17.92 -19.63 14.10
N PHE A 125 19.24 -19.47 14.22
CA PHE A 125 19.85 -18.30 14.87
C PHE A 125 19.42 -16.99 14.21
N ILE A 126 19.46 -16.92 12.87
CA ILE A 126 19.02 -15.73 12.13
C ILE A 126 17.53 -15.46 12.35
N ILE A 127 16.68 -16.48 12.34
CA ILE A 127 15.24 -16.34 12.57
C ILE A 127 14.99 -15.76 13.96
N ASP A 128 15.65 -16.28 14.99
CA ASP A 128 15.47 -15.84 16.37
C ASP A 128 16.00 -14.42 16.60
N CYS A 129 17.17 -14.08 16.05
CA CYS A 129 17.67 -12.71 16.06
C CYS A 129 16.69 -11.73 15.39
N LEU A 130 16.15 -12.10 14.22
CA LEU A 130 15.19 -11.26 13.52
C LEU A 130 13.86 -11.12 14.30
N LYS A 131 13.41 -12.16 14.99
CA LYS A 131 12.22 -12.10 15.86
C LYS A 131 12.45 -11.13 17.01
N LYS A 132 13.56 -11.27 17.74
CA LYS A 132 13.93 -10.37 18.84
C LYS A 132 14.03 -8.91 18.38
N GLU A 133 14.72 -8.66 17.26
CA GLU A 133 14.82 -7.31 16.70
C GLU A 133 13.45 -6.74 16.29
N SER A 134 12.58 -7.60 15.76
CA SER A 134 11.22 -7.20 15.42
C SER A 134 10.39 -6.84 16.66
N GLU A 135 10.66 -7.41 17.83
CA GLU A 135 9.97 -7.06 19.07
C GLU A 135 10.46 -5.71 19.62
N ILE A 136 11.76 -5.43 19.52
CA ILE A 136 12.40 -4.18 19.96
C ILE A 136 11.92 -2.99 19.09
N LEU A 137 11.75 -3.19 17.79
CA LEU A 137 11.16 -2.19 16.86
C LEU A 137 9.62 -2.07 17.02
N LYS A 138 9.12 -2.02 18.27
CA LYS A 138 7.79 -1.51 18.59
C LYS A 138 7.78 0.00 18.30
N PHE A 139 7.49 0.35 17.05
CA PHE A 139 7.27 1.74 16.68
C PHE A 139 6.00 2.24 17.38
N ASN A 140 6.11 3.32 18.15
CA ASN A 140 5.03 3.92 18.95
C ASN A 140 3.94 4.52 18.06
N TYR A 141 3.06 3.65 17.58
CA TYR A 141 1.84 3.97 16.84
C TYR A 141 0.90 4.89 17.63
N SER A 142 1.05 4.88 18.96
CA SER A 142 0.35 5.76 19.88
C SER A 142 0.55 7.23 19.53
N LEU A 143 1.75 7.72 19.16
CA LEU A 143 1.96 9.16 18.97
C LEU A 143 1.25 9.75 17.74
N LEU A 144 1.32 9.08 16.57
CA LEU A 144 0.66 9.58 15.36
C LEU A 144 -0.86 9.43 15.43
N ILE A 145 -1.35 8.33 16.02
CA ILE A 145 -2.79 8.15 16.24
C ILE A 145 -3.28 9.16 17.27
N ASN A 146 -2.61 9.27 18.42
CA ASN A 146 -2.97 10.25 19.44
C ASN A 146 -2.94 11.65 18.84
N GLY A 147 -1.97 11.98 17.98
CA GLY A 147 -1.93 13.26 17.28
C GLY A 147 -3.16 13.50 16.41
N ILE A 148 -3.59 12.53 15.60
CA ILE A 148 -4.81 12.65 14.78
C ILE A 148 -6.05 12.76 15.66
N VAL A 149 -6.16 11.94 16.70
CA VAL A 149 -7.29 11.93 17.66
C VAL A 149 -7.37 13.25 18.43
N ILE A 150 -6.24 13.80 18.86
CA ILE A 150 -6.14 15.10 19.55
C ILE A 150 -6.55 16.23 18.61
N ILE A 151 -6.04 16.26 17.37
CA ILE A 151 -6.41 17.31 16.40
C ILE A 151 -7.90 17.22 16.04
N SER A 152 -8.43 16.02 15.83
CA SER A 152 -9.86 15.84 15.56
C SER A 152 -10.72 16.22 16.76
N SER A 153 -10.31 15.89 17.98
CA SER A 153 -11.06 16.23 19.19
C SER A 153 -11.02 17.74 19.49
N MET A 154 -9.90 18.41 19.23
CA MET A 154 -9.82 19.89 19.30
C MET A 154 -10.75 20.57 18.30
N TYR A 155 -10.84 20.06 17.07
CA TYR A 155 -11.76 20.60 16.07
C TYR A 155 -13.23 20.39 16.48
N ILE A 156 -13.54 19.23 17.06
CA ILE A 156 -14.87 18.91 17.61
C ILE A 156 -15.21 19.85 18.77
N ILE A 157 -14.29 20.06 19.72
CA ILE A 157 -14.51 20.94 20.87
C ILE A 157 -14.72 22.39 20.41
N ALA A 158 -13.93 22.88 19.45
CA ALA A 158 -14.09 24.22 18.90
C ALA A 158 -15.44 24.41 18.17
N TYR A 159 -15.88 23.38 17.44
CA TYR A 159 -17.20 23.39 16.78
C TYR A 159 -18.35 23.36 17.81
N LEU A 160 -18.26 22.49 18.83
CA LEU A 160 -19.26 22.40 19.91
C LEU A 160 -19.31 23.69 20.75
N TRP A 161 -18.18 24.34 21.00
CA TRP A 161 -18.11 25.60 21.73
C TRP A 161 -18.84 26.73 20.97
N ASN A 162 -18.57 26.86 19.68
CA ASN A 162 -19.27 27.82 18.83
C ASN A 162 -20.76 27.47 18.67
N TYR A 163 -21.12 26.18 18.75
CA TYR A 163 -22.50 25.73 18.76
C TYR A 163 -23.25 26.10 20.04
N VAL A 164 -22.63 25.95 21.22
CA VAL A 164 -23.24 26.39 22.49
C VAL A 164 -23.55 27.89 22.45
N ASN A 165 -22.62 28.70 21.92
CA ASN A 165 -22.84 30.14 21.70
C ASN A 165 -23.93 30.46 20.66
N TYR A 166 -24.16 29.55 19.71
CA TYR A 166 -25.19 29.72 18.68
C TYR A 166 -26.58 29.29 19.21
N ALA A 167 -26.66 28.17 19.91
CA ALA A 167 -27.88 27.63 20.50
C ALA A 167 -28.45 28.52 21.61
N THR A 168 -27.61 29.26 22.34
CA THR A 168 -28.06 30.26 23.31
C THR A 168 -28.77 31.47 22.67
N ASN A 169 -28.61 31.69 21.37
CA ASN A 169 -29.12 32.86 20.66
C ASN A 169 -30.32 32.58 19.74
N THR A 170 -30.75 31.33 19.58
CA THR A 170 -31.86 30.97 18.71
C THR A 170 -32.90 30.13 19.44
N ASN A 171 -34.00 30.77 19.83
CA ASN A 171 -35.24 30.06 20.10
C ASN A 171 -35.74 29.43 18.77
N ASP A 172 -36.08 28.14 18.84
CA ASP A 172 -36.91 27.39 17.89
C ASP A 172 -36.42 27.22 16.45
N ASP A 173 -35.51 26.26 16.23
CA ASP A 173 -35.49 25.58 14.92
C ASP A 173 -35.25 24.05 15.03
N PRO A 174 -36.31 23.21 15.00
CA PRO A 174 -36.18 21.76 15.08
C PRO A 174 -35.42 21.13 13.89
N GLY A 175 -35.18 21.90 12.82
CA GLY A 175 -34.33 21.51 11.70
C GLY A 175 -32.83 21.42 12.06
N ALA A 176 -32.36 22.29 12.96
CA ALA A 176 -30.96 22.33 13.36
C ALA A 176 -30.51 21.03 14.06
N TYR A 177 -31.34 20.48 14.95
CA TYR A 177 -31.06 19.22 15.66
C TYR A 177 -30.92 18.02 14.72
N LYS A 178 -31.71 17.97 13.62
CA LYS A 178 -31.61 16.89 12.61
C LYS A 178 -30.32 16.97 11.81
N ILE A 179 -29.87 18.18 11.46
CA ILE A 179 -28.61 18.40 10.75
C ILE A 179 -27.43 18.02 11.65
N ILE A 180 -27.48 18.36 12.94
CA ILE A 180 -26.46 18.02 13.94
C ILE A 180 -26.41 16.50 14.18
N ALA A 181 -27.56 15.85 14.35
CA ALA A 181 -27.63 14.40 14.49
C ALA A 181 -27.10 13.69 13.22
N GLY A 182 -27.44 14.20 12.03
CA GLY A 182 -26.93 13.68 10.76
C GLY A 182 -25.42 13.83 10.60
N ILE A 183 -24.85 14.99 10.93
CA ILE A 183 -23.40 15.25 10.86
C ILE A 183 -22.66 14.40 11.89
N SER A 184 -23.16 14.32 13.13
CA SER A 184 -22.54 13.50 14.18
C SER A 184 -22.52 12.01 13.81
N PHE A 185 -23.61 11.47 13.25
CA PHE A 185 -23.69 10.10 12.77
C PHE A 185 -22.76 9.83 11.58
N LEU A 186 -22.65 10.77 10.64
CA LEU A 186 -21.71 10.69 9.52
C LEU A 186 -20.25 10.65 10.00
N ILE A 187 -19.90 11.49 10.97
CA ILE A 187 -18.55 11.55 11.55
C ILE A 187 -18.23 10.25 12.28
N ILE A 188 -19.14 9.72 13.10
CA ILE A 188 -18.96 8.42 13.78
C ILE A 188 -18.79 7.29 12.76
N SER A 189 -19.60 7.30 11.70
CA SER A 189 -19.52 6.29 10.63
C SER A 189 -18.19 6.37 9.88
N ILE A 190 -17.67 7.58 9.63
CA ILE A 190 -16.34 7.79 9.04
C ILE A 190 -15.24 7.31 9.99
N LEU A 191 -15.33 7.60 11.28
CA LEU A 191 -14.36 7.15 12.28
C LEU A 191 -14.30 5.61 12.36
N ILE A 192 -15.47 4.95 12.42
CA ILE A 192 -15.57 3.47 12.41
C ILE A 192 -15.03 2.91 11.09
N TYR A 193 -15.34 3.53 9.95
CA TYR A 193 -14.82 3.12 8.64
C TYR A 193 -13.29 3.23 8.56
N MET A 194 -12.74 4.34 9.04
CA MET A 194 -11.29 4.57 9.11
C MET A 194 -10.64 3.51 10.00
N GLU A 195 -11.19 3.27 11.20
CA GLU A 195 -10.73 2.27 12.18
C GLU A 195 -10.80 0.83 11.65
N PHE A 196 -11.89 0.45 10.99
CA PHE A 196 -12.08 -0.93 10.57
C PHE A 196 -11.32 -1.29 9.29
N LEU A 197 -11.31 -0.41 8.29
CA LEU A 197 -10.74 -0.73 6.97
C LEU A 197 -9.31 -0.23 6.84
N ILE A 198 -9.07 1.06 7.07
CA ILE A 198 -7.75 1.65 6.82
C ILE A 198 -6.73 1.16 7.85
N PHE A 199 -7.10 1.09 9.14
CA PHE A 199 -6.17 0.58 10.14
C PHE A 199 -5.94 -0.92 10.00
N ARG A 200 -6.98 -1.74 9.80
CA ARG A 200 -6.79 -3.19 9.63
C ARG A 200 -5.90 -3.50 8.42
N GLU A 201 -6.16 -2.89 7.27
CA GLU A 201 -5.35 -3.12 6.07
C GLU A 201 -3.94 -2.56 6.19
N SER A 202 -3.78 -1.40 6.84
CA SER A 202 -2.47 -0.81 7.12
C SER A 202 -1.66 -1.66 8.09
N ILE A 203 -2.27 -2.15 9.17
CA ILE A 203 -1.64 -3.02 10.17
C ILE A 203 -1.25 -4.35 9.52
N ILE A 204 -2.15 -4.99 8.78
CA ILE A 204 -1.86 -6.26 8.08
C ILE A 204 -0.73 -6.06 7.07
N SER A 205 -0.77 -5.00 6.27
CA SER A 205 0.28 -4.69 5.28
C SER A 205 1.63 -4.40 5.93
N ARG A 206 1.65 -3.73 7.10
CA ARG A 206 2.87 -3.44 7.86
C ARG A 206 3.41 -4.69 8.57
N LYS A 207 2.57 -5.52 9.20
CA LYS A 207 2.95 -6.85 9.72
C LYS A 207 3.58 -7.70 8.61
N ARG A 208 2.95 -7.73 7.43
CA ARG A 208 3.50 -8.43 6.26
C ARG A 208 4.87 -7.88 5.82
N LYS A 209 5.11 -6.58 5.93
CA LYS A 209 6.43 -5.96 5.62
C LYS A 209 7.47 -6.22 6.71
N LYS A 210 7.08 -6.19 7.99
CA LYS A 210 7.94 -6.41 9.16
C LYS A 210 8.46 -7.84 9.20
N TYR A 211 7.56 -8.83 9.15
CA TYR A 211 7.90 -10.26 9.14
C TYR A 211 8.24 -10.80 7.75
N ARG A 212 8.55 -9.94 6.77
CA ARG A 212 8.87 -10.41 5.42
C ARG A 212 10.16 -11.22 5.41
N LEU A 213 11.21 -10.69 6.03
CA LEU A 213 12.53 -11.32 6.02
C LEU A 213 12.49 -12.65 6.79
N ILE A 214 11.89 -12.64 7.99
CA ILE A 214 11.63 -13.82 8.82
C ILE A 214 10.94 -14.92 8.02
N ARG A 215 9.81 -14.62 7.36
CA ARG A 215 9.08 -15.60 6.54
C ARG A 215 9.88 -16.17 5.38
N VAL A 216 10.83 -15.43 4.82
CA VAL A 216 11.68 -15.96 3.75
C VAL A 216 12.70 -16.94 4.33
N PHE A 217 13.32 -16.61 5.46
CA PHE A 217 14.25 -17.53 6.15
C PHE A 217 13.56 -18.78 6.69
N GLU A 218 12.37 -18.64 7.30
CA GLU A 218 11.54 -19.78 7.72
C GLU A 218 11.20 -20.68 6.52
N ASN A 219 10.84 -20.11 5.38
CA ASN A 219 10.54 -20.89 4.19
C ASN A 219 11.79 -21.61 3.62
N ILE A 220 12.99 -21.00 3.72
CA ILE A 220 14.25 -21.66 3.35
C ILE A 220 14.56 -22.83 4.29
N TYR A 221 14.34 -22.65 5.59
CA TYR A 221 14.51 -23.69 6.61
C TYR A 221 13.56 -24.87 6.36
N LEU A 222 12.27 -24.58 6.18
CA LEU A 222 11.26 -25.62 5.89
C LEU A 222 11.58 -26.39 4.60
N GLU A 223 12.03 -25.74 3.54
CA GLU A 223 12.42 -26.43 2.30
C GLU A 223 13.64 -27.34 2.46
N LYS A 224 14.50 -27.06 3.44
CA LYS A 224 15.70 -27.85 3.70
C LYS A 224 15.38 -29.10 4.52
N ASN A 225 14.36 -29.02 5.39
CA ASN A 225 13.92 -30.12 6.25
C ASN A 225 12.72 -30.90 5.71
N ALA A 226 12.08 -30.42 4.64
CA ALA A 226 11.04 -31.14 3.89
C ALA A 226 11.63 -32.04 2.78
N LYS A 227 12.96 -32.06 2.65
CA LYS A 227 13.73 -33.01 1.84
C LYS A 227 14.32 -34.07 2.75
#